data_AF-A0A448I4Q2-F1
#
_entry.id   AF-A0A448I4Q2-F1
#
_cell.length_a   1.000
_cell.length_b   1.000
_cell.length_c   1.000
_cell.angle_alpha   90.00
_cell.angle_beta   90.00
_cell.angle_gamma   90.00
#
_symmetry.space_group_name_H-M   'P 1'
#
loop_
_entity.id
_entity.type
_entity.pdbx_description
1 polymer ?
#
loop_
_entity_poly.entity_id
_entity_poly.type
_entity_poly.pdbx_seq_one_letter_code
_entity_poly.pdbx_strand_id
1 'polypeptide(L)'
;MRYLPASRSRATVGAAVVAVLVGCSPAPEPAPPSTPSSSAVAPTTAPETTATVVAPPPPAPPPPAPPAPPVDPPPATTHPVTAAELGASWRPDCPVDPAQLRRINLSHIDFEGQTRRGDLVVHQDLADEVIEIFGELYRMRYPIAKMVTLDHYPGASDEASMEDNNTSAFNCRRIPGSGSWSFHARGRAIDINPVLNPFIDGSGAVEPRNGAPFVDRRRVDAGTLHDGGSAVRAFTDRGWVWGGHWRSPLDYQHFEHR
;
A
#
# COMPACT_ATOMS: atom_id res chain seq x y z
N MET A 1 42.87 38.89 -24.55
CA MET A 1 42.26 40.21 -24.29
C MET A 1 41.43 40.61 -25.50
N ARG A 2 40.11 40.39 -25.45
CA ARG A 2 39.05 41.10 -26.21
C ARG A 2 37.71 40.49 -25.81
N TYR A 3 36.95 41.29 -25.07
CA TYR A 3 35.63 41.03 -24.49
C TYR A 3 34.58 40.92 -25.60
N LEU A 4 33.67 39.95 -25.49
CA LEU A 4 32.39 39.93 -26.20
C LEU A 4 31.26 40.16 -25.17
N PRO A 5 30.24 40.99 -25.48
CA PRO A 5 29.27 41.46 -24.50
C PRO A 5 28.14 40.47 -24.25
N ALA A 6 27.66 40.45 -23.00
CA ALA A 6 26.50 39.68 -22.55
C ALA A 6 25.19 40.27 -23.11
N SER A 7 24.41 39.43 -23.79
CA SER A 7 23.03 39.74 -24.20
C SER A 7 22.07 39.51 -23.03
N ARG A 8 21.38 40.56 -22.62
CA ARG A 8 20.31 40.52 -21.61
C ARG A 8 18.97 40.34 -22.32
N SER A 9 18.36 39.16 -22.23
CA SER A 9 16.96 38.97 -22.61
C SER A 9 16.06 39.57 -21.53
N ARG A 10 15.28 40.59 -21.90
CA ARG A 10 14.24 41.19 -21.07
C ARG A 10 13.01 40.27 -21.06
N ALA A 11 12.59 39.85 -19.87
CA ALA A 11 11.31 39.21 -19.64
C ALA A 11 10.17 40.23 -19.78
N THR A 12 9.22 39.97 -20.67
CA THR A 12 7.93 40.67 -20.75
C THR A 12 6.99 40.07 -19.71
N VAL A 13 6.68 40.85 -18.66
CA VAL A 13 5.64 40.52 -17.68
C VAL A 13 4.30 40.95 -18.27
N GLY A 14 3.46 39.98 -18.64
CA GLY A 14 2.05 40.21 -18.97
C GLY A 14 1.24 40.39 -17.68
N ALA A 15 0.68 41.58 -17.47
CA ALA A 15 -0.21 41.85 -16.36
C ALA A 15 -1.60 41.25 -16.63
N ALA A 16 -1.98 40.21 -15.89
CA ALA A 16 -3.34 39.71 -15.84
C ALA A 16 -4.14 40.53 -14.81
N VAL A 17 -5.20 41.19 -15.26
CA VAL A 17 -6.18 41.87 -14.40
C VAL A 17 -7.19 40.82 -13.93
N VAL A 18 -7.12 40.43 -12.65
CA VAL A 18 -8.16 39.63 -12.00
C VAL A 18 -9.05 40.57 -11.21
N ALA A 19 -10.31 40.69 -11.62
CA ALA A 19 -11.35 41.41 -10.90
C ALA A 19 -11.79 40.56 -9.70
N VAL A 20 -11.52 41.05 -8.48
CA VAL A 20 -12.01 40.46 -7.23
C VAL A 20 -13.37 41.10 -6.91
N LEU A 21 -14.45 40.33 -7.03
CA LEU A 21 -15.76 40.71 -6.51
C LEU A 21 -15.80 40.39 -5.01
N VAL A 22 -15.75 41.43 -4.17
CA VAL A 22 -15.93 41.34 -2.72
C VAL A 22 -17.42 41.25 -2.43
N GLY A 23 -17.90 40.05 -2.11
CA GLY A 23 -19.23 39.83 -1.56
C GLY A 23 -19.22 40.06 -0.04
N CYS A 24 -19.93 41.08 0.43
CA CYS A 24 -20.18 41.31 1.84
C CYS A 24 -21.23 40.31 2.35
N SER A 25 -20.84 39.41 3.26
CA SER A 25 -21.80 38.67 4.09
C SER A 25 -22.02 39.42 5.42
N PRO A 26 -23.27 39.60 5.87
CA PRO A 26 -23.54 40.22 7.17
C PRO A 26 -23.18 39.27 8.33
N ALA A 27 -22.66 39.84 9.41
CA ALA A 27 -22.31 39.13 10.64
C ALA A 27 -23.55 38.61 11.38
N PRO A 28 -23.47 37.46 12.07
CA PRO A 28 -24.55 36.95 12.91
C PRO A 28 -24.70 37.75 14.20
N GLU A 29 -25.95 38.04 14.54
CA GLU A 29 -26.43 38.81 15.70
C GLU A 29 -26.22 38.07 17.02
N PRO A 30 -25.89 38.76 18.13
CA PRO A 30 -25.68 38.12 19.43
C PRO A 30 -27.01 37.74 20.11
N ALA A 31 -27.06 36.55 20.69
CA ALA A 31 -28.23 36.04 21.42
C ALA A 31 -28.52 36.85 22.70
N PRO A 32 -29.81 37.04 23.06
CA PRO A 32 -30.21 37.77 24.26
C PRO A 32 -29.99 36.96 25.56
N PRO A 33 -29.84 37.65 26.71
CA PRO A 33 -29.51 37.03 28.00
C PRO A 33 -30.70 36.31 28.66
N SER A 34 -30.39 35.22 29.37
CA SER A 34 -31.33 34.42 30.15
C SER A 34 -31.77 35.15 31.42
N THR A 35 -33.08 35.29 31.61
CA THR A 35 -33.70 35.69 32.89
C THR A 35 -34.09 34.46 33.71
N PRO A 36 -33.97 34.48 35.06
CA PRO A 36 -34.48 33.43 35.92
C PRO A 36 -35.94 33.75 36.28
N SER A 37 -36.84 32.76 36.30
CA SER A 37 -38.16 32.94 36.89
C SER A 37 -38.72 31.67 37.53
N SER A 38 -38.74 31.75 38.86
CA SER A 38 -39.71 31.28 39.85
C SER A 38 -40.50 29.98 39.65
N SER A 39 -40.39 29.14 40.69
CA SER A 39 -41.26 28.04 41.10
C SER A 39 -42.76 28.36 41.01
N ALA A 40 -43.54 27.37 40.55
CA ALA A 40 -44.95 27.20 40.88
C ALA A 40 -45.26 25.70 41.04
N VAL A 41 -46.11 25.39 42.03
CA VAL A 41 -46.41 24.07 42.57
C VAL A 41 -47.63 23.43 41.88
N ALA A 42 -47.50 22.15 41.49
CA ALA A 42 -48.44 21.01 41.38
C ALA A 42 -49.89 21.19 40.80
N PRO A 43 -50.44 20.16 40.13
CA PRO A 43 -50.98 19.01 40.86
C PRO A 43 -50.57 17.63 40.30
N THR A 44 -50.54 16.66 41.21
CA THR A 44 -50.31 15.23 41.01
C THR A 44 -51.44 14.58 40.19
N THR A 45 -51.09 13.99 39.06
CA THR A 45 -51.89 12.94 38.38
C THR A 45 -51.06 11.66 38.31
N ALA A 46 -51.69 10.55 38.70
CA ALA A 46 -51.07 9.23 38.80
C ALA A 46 -50.65 8.70 37.40
N PRO A 47 -49.51 7.99 37.28
CA PRO A 47 -49.15 7.32 36.04
C PRO A 47 -49.86 5.97 35.91
N GLU A 48 -50.64 5.82 34.85
CA GLU A 48 -51.20 4.56 34.39
C GLU A 48 -50.06 3.70 33.81
N THR A 49 -49.82 2.51 34.36
CA THR A 49 -48.69 1.66 33.99
C THR A 49 -49.05 0.85 32.74
N THR A 50 -48.73 1.36 31.55
CA THR A 50 -48.78 0.56 30.32
C THR A 50 -47.51 -0.28 30.23
N ALA A 51 -47.61 -1.59 30.49
CA ALA A 51 -46.50 -2.52 30.32
C ALA A 51 -46.19 -2.70 28.82
N THR A 52 -45.06 -2.19 28.36
CA THR A 52 -44.52 -2.47 27.03
C THR A 52 -43.90 -3.87 27.04
N VAL A 53 -44.50 -4.82 26.32
CA VAL A 53 -43.90 -6.14 26.10
C VAL A 53 -42.76 -5.97 25.10
N VAL A 54 -41.52 -6.02 25.59
CA VAL A 54 -40.32 -5.99 24.74
C VAL A 54 -40.16 -7.36 24.09
N ALA A 55 -40.22 -7.41 22.76
CA ALA A 55 -39.95 -8.63 22.00
C ALA A 55 -38.48 -9.07 22.20
N PRO A 56 -38.20 -10.38 22.28
CA PRO A 56 -36.84 -10.86 22.44
C PRO A 56 -35.98 -10.52 21.21
N PRO A 57 -34.68 -10.24 21.39
CA PRO A 57 -33.78 -9.96 20.29
C PRO A 57 -33.67 -11.16 19.34
N PRO A 58 -33.43 -10.94 18.04
CA PRO A 58 -33.21 -12.00 17.09
C PRO A 58 -32.00 -12.87 17.49
N PRO A 59 -32.02 -14.17 17.17
CA PRO A 59 -30.89 -15.04 17.46
C PRO A 59 -29.62 -14.53 16.77
N ALA A 60 -28.50 -14.61 17.49
CA ALA A 60 -27.19 -14.22 16.98
C ALA A 60 -26.84 -15.05 15.73
N PRO A 61 -26.15 -14.45 14.74
CA PRO A 61 -25.66 -15.20 13.58
C PRO A 61 -24.72 -16.33 14.03
N PRO A 62 -24.70 -17.46 13.31
CA PRO A 62 -23.82 -18.56 13.65
C PRO A 62 -22.34 -18.12 13.55
N PRO A 63 -21.46 -18.72 14.37
CA PRO A 63 -20.03 -18.44 14.29
C PRO A 63 -19.49 -18.78 12.90
N PRO A 64 -18.48 -18.03 12.40
CA PRO A 64 -17.86 -18.31 11.12
C PRO A 64 -17.32 -19.75 11.08
N ALA A 65 -17.49 -20.41 9.94
CA ALA A 65 -17.00 -21.77 9.74
C ALA A 65 -15.47 -21.84 9.94
N PRO A 66 -14.94 -22.93 10.50
CA PRO A 66 -13.49 -23.12 10.64
C PRO A 66 -12.82 -23.08 9.25
N PRO A 67 -11.57 -22.58 9.16
CA PRO A 67 -10.86 -22.51 7.89
C PRO A 67 -10.73 -23.91 7.27
N ALA A 68 -10.96 -23.99 5.96
CA ALA A 68 -10.74 -25.21 5.18
C ALA A 68 -9.28 -25.70 5.32
N PRO A 69 -9.04 -27.02 5.23
CA PRO A 69 -7.68 -27.56 5.28
C PRO A 69 -6.78 -26.91 4.20
N PRO A 70 -5.45 -26.85 4.41
CA PRO A 70 -4.54 -26.28 3.43
C PRO A 70 -4.65 -27.06 2.11
N VAL A 71 -5.09 -26.37 1.06
CA VAL A 71 -5.09 -26.90 -0.30
C VAL A 71 -3.80 -26.41 -0.96
N ASP A 72 -3.10 -27.28 -1.66
CA ASP A 72 -1.93 -26.86 -2.42
C ASP A 72 -2.35 -25.85 -3.50
N PRO A 73 -1.56 -24.78 -3.72
CA PRO A 73 -1.87 -23.82 -4.77
C PRO A 73 -1.88 -24.50 -6.14
N PRO A 74 -2.77 -24.08 -7.06
CA PRO A 74 -2.62 -24.41 -8.47
C PRO A 74 -1.18 -24.11 -8.92
N PRO A 75 -0.54 -24.99 -9.71
CA PRO A 75 0.87 -24.86 -10.08
C PRO A 75 1.24 -23.48 -10.64
N ALA A 76 2.42 -23.00 -10.29
CA ALA A 76 2.99 -21.81 -10.90
C ALA A 76 3.45 -22.11 -12.34
N THR A 77 3.51 -21.08 -13.18
CA THR A 77 4.17 -21.15 -14.49
C THR A 77 5.27 -20.13 -14.59
N THR A 78 6.35 -20.47 -15.30
CA THR A 78 7.53 -19.63 -15.44
C THR A 78 7.79 -19.38 -16.92
N HIS A 79 7.95 -18.12 -17.31
CA HIS A 79 8.17 -17.71 -18.70
C HIS A 79 9.38 -16.77 -18.82
N PRO A 80 10.15 -16.83 -19.92
CA PRO A 80 11.10 -15.78 -20.25
C PRO A 80 10.36 -14.45 -20.49
N VAL A 81 11.09 -13.34 -20.40
CA VAL A 81 10.57 -12.00 -20.69
C VAL A 81 11.44 -11.27 -21.71
N THR A 82 10.82 -10.40 -22.48
CA THR A 82 11.46 -9.49 -23.43
C THR A 82 11.45 -8.05 -22.91
N ALA A 83 12.33 -7.20 -23.44
CA ALA A 83 12.31 -5.77 -23.12
C ALA A 83 10.95 -5.11 -23.43
N ALA A 84 10.26 -5.58 -24.49
CA ALA A 84 8.95 -5.05 -24.88
C ALA A 84 7.86 -5.39 -23.85
N GLU A 85 7.88 -6.61 -23.30
CA GLU A 85 6.93 -7.02 -22.25
C GLU A 85 7.20 -6.31 -20.92
N LEU A 86 8.46 -5.99 -20.61
CA LEU A 86 8.80 -5.22 -19.40
C LEU A 86 8.41 -3.74 -19.52
N GLY A 87 8.15 -3.24 -20.74
CA GLY A 87 7.70 -1.88 -20.98
C GLY A 87 8.59 -0.84 -20.32
N ALA A 88 7.97 0.10 -19.59
CA ALA A 88 8.69 1.19 -18.91
C ALA A 88 9.46 0.73 -17.65
N SER A 89 9.22 -0.49 -17.15
CA SER A 89 9.90 -1.02 -15.97
C SER A 89 11.35 -1.44 -16.25
N TRP A 90 11.76 -1.49 -17.54
CA TRP A 90 13.12 -1.82 -17.97
C TRP A 90 13.61 -0.81 -19.03
N ARG A 91 14.93 -0.63 -19.09
CA ARG A 91 15.62 0.18 -20.10
C ARG A 91 17.09 -0.28 -20.25
N PRO A 92 17.80 0.09 -21.34
CA PRO A 92 19.13 -0.44 -21.62
C PRO A 92 20.22 -0.22 -20.55
N ASP A 93 20.09 0.78 -19.67
CA ASP A 93 21.03 1.04 -18.57
C ASP A 93 20.74 0.22 -17.30
N CYS A 94 19.68 -0.60 -17.29
CA CYS A 94 19.34 -1.46 -16.17
C CYS A 94 20.46 -2.46 -15.85
N PRO A 95 20.65 -2.82 -14.57
CA PRO A 95 21.76 -3.67 -14.16
C PRO A 95 21.59 -5.16 -14.52
N VAL A 96 20.45 -5.54 -15.09
CA VAL A 96 20.13 -6.90 -15.50
C VAL A 96 19.45 -6.89 -16.87
N ASP A 97 19.83 -7.84 -17.71
CA ASP A 97 19.20 -8.04 -19.02
C ASP A 97 17.86 -8.78 -18.87
N PRO A 98 16.88 -8.57 -19.77
CA PRO A 98 15.60 -9.28 -19.74
C PRO A 98 15.77 -10.81 -19.80
N ALA A 99 16.83 -11.29 -20.46
CA ALA A 99 17.16 -12.72 -20.53
C ALA A 99 17.46 -13.34 -19.14
N GLN A 100 17.88 -12.53 -18.17
CA GLN A 100 18.14 -12.96 -16.79
C GLN A 100 16.89 -12.90 -15.89
N LEU A 101 15.76 -12.42 -16.41
CA LEU A 101 14.51 -12.29 -15.69
C LEU A 101 13.51 -13.36 -16.11
N ARG A 102 12.58 -13.70 -15.22
CA ARG A 102 11.44 -14.58 -15.49
C ARG A 102 10.17 -13.94 -14.98
N ARG A 103 9.09 -14.03 -15.78
CA ARG A 103 7.73 -13.79 -15.29
C ARG A 103 7.21 -15.10 -14.71
N ILE A 104 6.92 -15.11 -13.42
CA ILE A 104 6.28 -16.22 -12.73
C ILE A 104 4.81 -15.87 -12.48
N ASN A 105 3.91 -16.76 -12.88
CA ASN A 105 2.47 -16.64 -12.61
C ASN A 105 2.13 -17.50 -11.41
N LEU A 106 1.66 -16.88 -10.34
CA LEU A 106 1.49 -17.47 -9.01
C LEU A 106 0.02 -17.49 -8.60
N SER A 107 -0.36 -18.46 -7.75
CA SER A 107 -1.63 -18.42 -7.04
C SER A 107 -1.48 -17.67 -5.71
N HIS A 108 -2.41 -16.77 -5.40
CA HIS A 108 -2.50 -16.11 -4.10
C HIS A 108 -3.94 -16.13 -3.58
N ILE A 109 -4.12 -15.85 -2.29
CA ILE A 109 -5.43 -15.65 -1.67
C ILE A 109 -5.69 -14.15 -1.59
N ASP A 110 -6.84 -13.68 -2.09
CA ASP A 110 -7.26 -12.27 -1.92
C ASP A 110 -7.95 -12.04 -0.57
N PHE A 111 -8.34 -10.79 -0.31
CA PHE A 111 -8.98 -10.39 0.95
C PHE A 111 -10.37 -11.00 1.12
N GLU A 112 -11.02 -11.41 0.04
CA GLU A 112 -12.27 -12.18 0.02
C GLU A 112 -12.03 -13.70 0.22
N GLY A 113 -10.79 -14.11 0.41
CA GLY A 113 -10.40 -15.50 0.65
C GLY A 113 -10.41 -16.38 -0.61
N GLN A 114 -10.51 -15.77 -1.79
CA GLN A 114 -10.56 -16.46 -3.08
C GLN A 114 -9.17 -16.69 -3.65
N THR A 115 -9.03 -17.77 -4.43
CA THR A 115 -7.79 -18.01 -5.18
C THR A 115 -7.75 -17.11 -6.40
N ARG A 116 -6.68 -16.34 -6.51
CA ARG A 116 -6.38 -15.44 -7.63
C ARG A 116 -5.05 -15.82 -8.27
N ARG A 117 -4.86 -15.37 -9.51
CA ARG A 117 -3.59 -15.48 -10.23
C ARG A 117 -2.96 -14.11 -10.36
N GLY A 118 -1.64 -14.05 -10.23
CA GLY A 118 -0.87 -12.82 -10.35
C GLY A 118 0.52 -13.07 -10.89
N ASP A 119 1.15 -12.04 -11.40
CA ASP A 119 2.46 -12.13 -12.05
C ASP A 119 3.51 -11.33 -11.27
N LEU A 120 4.67 -11.96 -11.04
CA LEU A 120 5.88 -11.29 -10.61
C LEU A 120 6.97 -11.48 -11.65
N VAL A 121 7.81 -10.47 -11.83
CA VAL A 121 9.05 -10.60 -12.58
C VAL A 121 10.21 -10.62 -11.60
N VAL A 122 11.00 -11.68 -11.62
CA VAL A 122 12.13 -11.91 -10.71
C VAL A 122 13.36 -12.36 -11.47
N HIS A 123 14.54 -12.29 -10.84
CA HIS A 123 15.76 -12.87 -11.38
C HIS A 123 15.59 -14.38 -11.52
N GLN A 124 16.06 -14.95 -12.63
CA GLN A 124 15.87 -16.37 -12.96
C GLN A 124 16.36 -17.32 -11.85
N ASP A 125 17.47 -16.97 -11.17
CA ASP A 125 18.04 -17.76 -10.08
C ASP A 125 17.14 -17.83 -8.82
N LEU A 126 16.19 -16.91 -8.67
CA LEU A 126 15.26 -16.85 -7.53
C LEU A 126 13.85 -17.31 -7.89
N ALA A 127 13.59 -17.67 -9.15
CA ALA A 127 12.24 -17.97 -9.61
C ALA A 127 11.59 -19.12 -8.82
N ASP A 128 12.31 -20.23 -8.65
CA ASP A 128 11.80 -21.40 -7.93
C ASP A 128 11.61 -21.12 -6.44
N GLU A 129 12.55 -20.41 -5.81
CA GLU A 129 12.44 -20.04 -4.39
C GLU A 129 11.24 -19.11 -4.14
N VAL A 130 11.02 -18.13 -5.01
CA VAL A 130 9.85 -17.25 -4.91
C VAL A 130 8.55 -18.03 -5.10
N ILE A 131 8.51 -19.01 -6.01
CA ILE A 131 7.35 -19.91 -6.14
C ILE A 131 7.08 -20.66 -4.82
N GLU A 132 8.11 -21.16 -4.14
CA GLU A 132 7.97 -21.82 -2.85
C GLU A 132 7.46 -20.88 -1.75
N ILE A 133 8.01 -19.65 -1.68
CA ILE A 133 7.59 -18.62 -0.73
C ILE A 133 6.10 -18.33 -0.90
N PHE A 134 5.65 -18.03 -2.13
CA PHE A 134 4.26 -17.73 -2.39
C PHE A 134 3.34 -18.95 -2.21
N GLY A 135 3.86 -20.16 -2.43
CA GLY A 135 3.14 -21.39 -2.09
C GLY A 135 2.96 -21.57 -0.58
N GLU A 136 3.91 -21.12 0.24
CA GLU A 136 3.76 -21.08 1.70
C GLU A 136 2.77 -19.99 2.15
N LEU A 137 2.85 -18.78 1.59
CA LEU A 137 1.89 -17.71 1.83
C LEU A 137 0.46 -18.15 1.47
N TYR A 138 0.28 -18.85 0.34
CA TYR A 138 -1.00 -19.39 -0.09
C TYR A 138 -1.55 -20.43 0.91
N ARG A 139 -0.72 -21.39 1.34
CA ARG A 139 -1.13 -22.44 2.29
C ARG A 139 -1.54 -21.87 3.65
N MET A 140 -0.88 -20.81 4.11
CA MET A 140 -1.28 -20.09 5.33
C MET A 140 -2.41 -19.07 5.11
N ARG A 141 -2.94 -18.99 3.88
CA ARG A 141 -4.02 -18.06 3.48
C ARG A 141 -3.68 -16.59 3.77
N TYR A 142 -2.41 -16.23 3.65
CA TYR A 142 -1.99 -14.84 3.79
C TYR A 142 -2.59 -14.01 2.64
N PRO A 143 -3.38 -12.97 2.93
CA PRO A 143 -4.10 -12.24 1.90
C PRO A 143 -3.19 -11.26 1.17
N ILE A 144 -3.28 -11.26 -0.15
CA ILE A 144 -2.55 -10.37 -1.05
C ILE A 144 -3.57 -9.64 -1.90
N ALA A 145 -3.52 -8.30 -1.92
CA ALA A 145 -4.55 -7.49 -2.54
C ALA A 145 -4.49 -7.56 -4.08
N LYS A 146 -3.28 -7.51 -4.61
CA LYS A 146 -3.00 -7.43 -6.05
C LYS A 146 -1.58 -7.89 -6.31
N MET A 147 -1.35 -8.44 -7.50
CA MET A 147 -0.03 -8.88 -7.95
C MET A 147 0.03 -8.79 -9.47
N VAL A 148 0.44 -7.62 -9.96
CA VAL A 148 0.65 -7.34 -11.38
C VAL A 148 2.02 -6.71 -11.60
N THR A 149 2.58 -6.91 -12.79
CA THR A 149 3.89 -6.38 -13.17
C THR A 149 3.84 -4.87 -13.40
N LEU A 150 4.95 -4.17 -13.15
CA LEU A 150 5.00 -2.70 -13.13
C LEU A 150 4.68 -2.03 -14.47
N ASP A 151 4.79 -2.74 -15.60
CA ASP A 151 4.38 -2.25 -16.92
C ASP A 151 2.89 -1.90 -17.02
N HIS A 152 2.05 -2.40 -16.09
CA HIS A 152 0.63 -2.04 -15.98
C HIS A 152 0.40 -0.63 -15.44
N TYR A 153 1.42 0.01 -14.87
CA TYR A 153 1.34 1.37 -14.34
C TYR A 153 1.99 2.36 -15.31
N PRO A 154 1.40 3.56 -15.53
CA PRO A 154 1.98 4.57 -16.40
C PRO A 154 3.43 4.89 -16.02
N GLY A 155 4.35 4.67 -16.96
CA GLY A 155 5.79 4.90 -16.74
C GLY A 155 6.43 3.98 -15.70
N ALA A 156 5.82 2.84 -15.37
CA ALA A 156 6.23 1.97 -14.27
C ALA A 156 6.35 2.72 -12.93
N SER A 157 5.39 3.62 -12.68
CA SER A 157 5.33 4.44 -11.46
C SER A 157 5.24 3.57 -10.21
N ASP A 158 6.30 3.60 -9.42
CA ASP A 158 6.43 2.90 -8.14
C ASP A 158 5.35 3.33 -7.15
N GLU A 159 5.17 4.65 -6.97
CA GLU A 159 4.16 5.20 -6.07
C GLU A 159 2.75 4.79 -6.49
N ALA A 160 2.42 4.80 -7.79
CA ALA A 160 1.09 4.40 -8.25
C ALA A 160 0.83 2.90 -8.00
N SER A 161 1.85 2.05 -8.13
CA SER A 161 1.77 0.63 -7.78
C SER A 161 1.60 0.43 -6.27
N MET A 162 2.36 1.17 -5.47
CA MET A 162 2.26 1.11 -4.00
C MET A 162 0.90 1.61 -3.50
N GLU A 163 0.42 2.77 -3.98
CA GLU A 163 -0.90 3.33 -3.62
C GLU A 163 -2.06 2.37 -3.96
N ASP A 164 -1.87 1.53 -4.99
CA ASP A 164 -2.82 0.51 -5.44
C ASP A 164 -2.65 -0.85 -4.70
N ASN A 165 -1.86 -0.85 -3.63
CA ASN A 165 -1.56 -2.00 -2.78
C ASN A 165 -1.04 -3.23 -3.56
N ASN A 166 -0.30 -2.98 -4.65
CA ASN A 166 0.21 -4.02 -5.53
C ASN A 166 1.46 -4.68 -4.94
N THR A 167 1.39 -5.99 -4.73
CA THR A 167 2.56 -6.81 -4.46
C THR A 167 3.38 -6.93 -5.74
N SER A 168 4.63 -6.50 -5.70
CA SER A 168 5.45 -6.35 -6.90
C SER A 168 6.92 -6.72 -6.67
N ALA A 169 7.69 -6.92 -7.74
CA ALA A 169 9.08 -7.39 -7.66
C ALA A 169 10.03 -6.60 -8.55
N PHE A 170 10.04 -6.80 -9.87
CA PHE A 170 10.96 -6.05 -10.74
C PHE A 170 10.45 -4.64 -11.06
N ASN A 171 11.30 -3.65 -10.77
CA ASN A 171 11.17 -2.27 -11.26
C ASN A 171 12.56 -1.65 -11.39
N CYS A 172 13.02 -1.36 -12.60
CA CYS A 172 14.35 -0.83 -12.80
C CYS A 172 14.47 0.65 -12.42
N ARG A 173 14.82 0.89 -11.15
CA ARG A 173 15.08 2.23 -10.62
C ARG A 173 16.32 2.29 -9.74
N ARG A 174 16.89 3.49 -9.63
CA ARG A 174 17.88 3.81 -8.61
C ARG A 174 17.18 4.11 -7.29
N ILE A 175 17.88 3.94 -6.18
CA ILE A 175 17.39 4.38 -4.88
C ILE A 175 17.49 5.92 -4.84
N PRO A 176 16.40 6.66 -4.57
CA PRO A 176 16.41 8.12 -4.51
C PRO A 176 17.53 8.67 -3.62
N GLY A 177 18.16 9.76 -4.05
CA GLY A 177 19.28 10.37 -3.31
C GLY A 177 20.57 9.55 -3.29
N SER A 178 20.62 8.41 -3.98
CA SER A 178 21.82 7.57 -4.09
C SER A 178 22.24 7.33 -5.54
N GLY A 179 23.49 6.91 -5.74
CA GLY A 179 23.97 6.37 -7.02
C GLY A 179 23.68 4.88 -7.21
N SER A 180 23.05 4.21 -6.24
CA SER A 180 22.90 2.75 -6.22
C SER A 180 21.62 2.28 -6.91
N TRP A 181 21.70 1.11 -7.53
CA TRP A 181 20.52 0.39 -8.04
C TRP A 181 19.74 -0.22 -6.89
N SER A 182 18.40 -0.12 -6.95
CA SER A 182 17.52 -0.88 -6.07
C SER A 182 17.65 -2.39 -6.31
N PHE A 183 17.38 -3.22 -5.31
CA PHE A 183 17.27 -4.67 -5.51
C PHE A 183 16.08 -5.05 -6.41
N HIS A 184 15.04 -4.21 -6.49
CA HIS A 184 13.97 -4.33 -7.49
C HIS A 184 14.53 -4.24 -8.92
N ALA A 185 15.53 -3.39 -9.15
CA ALA A 185 16.18 -3.26 -10.45
C ALA A 185 17.00 -4.49 -10.85
N ARG A 186 17.24 -5.41 -9.92
CA ARG A 186 17.95 -6.68 -10.15
C ARG A 186 17.02 -7.89 -10.19
N GLY A 187 15.71 -7.69 -9.98
CA GLY A 187 14.73 -8.77 -9.82
C GLY A 187 14.93 -9.58 -8.54
N ARG A 188 15.52 -8.97 -7.50
CA ARG A 188 15.88 -9.64 -6.24
C ARG A 188 15.22 -9.00 -5.01
N ALA A 189 14.15 -8.25 -5.21
CA ALA A 189 13.32 -7.71 -4.16
C ALA A 189 11.84 -7.94 -4.45
N ILE A 190 11.04 -8.00 -3.39
CA ILE A 190 9.59 -8.15 -3.43
C ILE A 190 9.00 -7.22 -2.37
N ASP A 191 8.02 -6.42 -2.77
CA ASP A 191 7.17 -5.63 -1.88
C ASP A 191 5.82 -6.31 -1.71
N ILE A 192 5.35 -6.48 -0.47
CA ILE A 192 4.08 -7.15 -0.14
C ILE A 192 3.08 -6.16 0.43
N ASN A 193 1.93 -6.01 -0.24
CA ASN A 193 0.84 -5.12 0.15
C ASN A 193 1.32 -3.75 0.68
N PRO A 194 1.93 -2.90 -0.17
CA PRO A 194 2.54 -1.62 0.23
C PRO A 194 1.71 -0.71 1.13
N VAL A 195 0.39 -0.63 0.92
CA VAL A 195 -0.50 0.21 1.75
C VAL A 195 -0.55 -0.30 3.19
N LEU A 196 -0.54 -1.63 3.39
CA LEU A 196 -0.60 -2.27 4.71
C LEU A 196 0.76 -2.37 5.38
N ASN A 197 1.83 -2.26 4.59
CA ASN A 197 3.21 -2.41 5.03
C ASN A 197 4.05 -1.23 4.52
N PRO A 198 3.76 0.00 4.96
CA PRO A 198 4.36 1.18 4.34
C PRO A 198 5.86 1.29 4.61
N PHE A 199 6.54 1.96 3.68
CA PHE A 199 7.87 2.53 3.87
C PHE A 199 7.79 3.79 4.72
N ILE A 200 8.79 4.00 5.59
CA ILE A 200 8.93 5.17 6.46
C ILE A 200 10.38 5.65 6.38
N ASP A 201 10.58 6.85 5.84
CA ASP A 201 11.92 7.41 5.68
C ASP A 201 12.52 7.95 7.00
N GLY A 202 13.76 8.43 6.94
CA GLY A 202 14.44 8.99 8.11
C GLY A 202 13.83 10.28 8.68
N SER A 203 12.93 10.95 7.94
CA SER A 203 12.16 12.11 8.40
C SER A 203 10.80 11.73 8.99
N GLY A 204 10.38 10.48 8.82
CA GLY A 204 9.04 9.99 9.19
C GLY A 204 7.99 10.15 8.08
N ALA A 205 8.40 10.50 6.85
CA ALA A 205 7.51 10.50 5.70
C ALA A 205 7.12 9.06 5.35
N VAL A 206 5.84 8.86 5.01
CA VAL A 206 5.25 7.55 4.77
C VAL A 206 4.94 7.39 3.29
N GLU A 207 5.38 6.27 2.70
CA GLU A 207 5.07 5.87 1.33
C GLU A 207 4.48 4.44 1.33
N PRO A 208 3.43 4.15 0.54
CA PRO A 208 2.67 5.11 -0.26
C PRO A 208 1.88 6.08 0.62
N ARG A 209 1.45 7.21 0.04
CA ARG A 209 0.73 8.28 0.79
C ARG A 209 -0.49 7.80 1.56
N ASN A 210 -1.19 6.80 1.04
CA ASN A 210 -2.37 6.20 1.68
C ASN A 210 -2.03 5.10 2.71
N GLY A 211 -0.75 4.80 2.96
CA GLY A 211 -0.29 3.82 3.94
C GLY A 211 -0.19 4.33 5.38
N ALA A 212 -0.32 5.65 5.61
CA ALA A 212 -0.23 6.26 6.95
C ALA A 212 -1.08 5.59 8.05
N PRO A 213 -2.31 5.08 7.78
CA PRO A 213 -3.09 4.37 8.80
C PRO A 213 -2.47 3.06 9.33
N PHE A 214 -1.49 2.49 8.62
CA PHE A 214 -0.88 1.18 8.90
C PHE A 214 0.53 1.25 9.50
N VAL A 215 0.98 2.45 9.88
CA VAL A 215 2.25 2.68 10.57
C VAL A 215 2.26 2.06 11.98
N ASP A 216 1.12 2.05 12.69
CA ASP A 216 1.03 1.44 14.02
C ASP A 216 1.10 -0.09 13.94
N ARG A 217 2.28 -0.65 14.22
CA ARG A 217 2.53 -2.11 14.15
C ARG A 217 1.89 -2.92 15.29
N ARG A 218 1.12 -2.29 16.18
CA ARG A 218 0.25 -2.98 17.15
C ARG A 218 -1.07 -3.43 16.53
N ARG A 219 -1.42 -2.89 15.35
CA ARG A 219 -2.56 -3.34 14.58
C ARG A 219 -2.34 -4.78 14.11
N VAL A 220 -3.43 -5.52 13.89
CA VAL A 220 -3.39 -6.93 13.46
C VAL A 220 -4.25 -7.16 12.22
N ASP A 221 -4.34 -6.13 11.35
CA ASP A 221 -5.11 -6.24 10.12
C ASP A 221 -4.55 -7.36 9.24
N ALA A 222 -5.43 -8.10 8.59
CA ALA A 222 -5.07 -9.07 7.56
C ALA A 222 -4.14 -8.43 6.53
N GLY A 223 -3.08 -9.15 6.12
CA GLY A 223 -2.10 -8.66 5.14
C GLY A 223 -1.02 -7.74 5.71
N THR A 224 -0.99 -7.54 7.03
CA THR A 224 0.07 -6.82 7.75
C THR A 224 1.23 -7.77 8.10
N LEU A 225 2.47 -7.36 7.83
CA LEU A 225 3.70 -8.10 8.13
C LEU A 225 4.23 -7.79 9.53
N HIS A 226 4.26 -8.79 10.40
CA HIS A 226 4.79 -8.63 11.76
C HIS A 226 6.14 -9.30 11.91
N ASP A 227 7.02 -8.70 12.70
CA ASP A 227 8.27 -9.32 13.09
C ASP A 227 8.01 -10.68 13.74
N GLY A 228 8.77 -11.69 13.33
CA GLY A 228 8.53 -13.08 13.73
C GLY A 228 7.16 -13.63 13.30
N GLY A 229 6.45 -13.00 12.37
CA GLY A 229 5.24 -13.54 11.77
C GLY A 229 5.54 -14.66 10.77
N SER A 230 4.57 -15.55 10.52
CA SER A 230 4.76 -16.64 9.54
C SER A 230 5.01 -16.13 8.13
N ALA A 231 4.36 -15.04 7.73
CA ALA A 231 4.57 -14.43 6.42
C ALA A 231 5.99 -13.87 6.27
N VAL A 232 6.53 -13.19 7.29
CA VAL A 232 7.93 -12.72 7.28
C VAL A 232 8.90 -13.91 7.25
N ARG A 233 8.64 -14.95 8.05
CA ARG A 233 9.47 -16.16 8.08
C ARG A 233 9.50 -16.92 6.76
N ALA A 234 8.41 -16.92 6.00
CA ALA A 234 8.40 -17.54 4.67
C ALA A 234 9.54 -16.98 3.79
N PHE A 235 9.89 -15.70 3.95
CA PHE A 235 11.06 -15.11 3.30
C PHE A 235 12.35 -15.33 4.10
N THR A 236 12.38 -14.94 5.38
CA THR A 236 13.65 -14.87 6.15
C THR A 236 14.29 -16.21 6.42
N ASP A 237 13.51 -17.29 6.52
CA ASP A 237 14.03 -18.66 6.72
C ASP A 237 14.76 -19.17 5.46
N ARG A 238 14.59 -18.48 4.32
CA ARG A 238 15.28 -18.73 3.05
C ARG A 238 16.39 -17.71 2.75
N GLY A 239 16.78 -16.91 3.74
CA GLY A 239 17.92 -15.98 3.61
C GLY A 239 17.58 -14.59 3.06
N TRP A 240 16.29 -14.29 2.83
CA TRP A 240 15.86 -12.94 2.51
C TRP A 240 16.01 -12.01 3.72
N VAL A 241 16.39 -10.77 3.47
CA VAL A 241 16.42 -9.70 4.46
C VAL A 241 15.12 -8.92 4.39
N TRP A 242 14.45 -8.73 5.53
CA TRP A 242 13.25 -7.91 5.61
C TRP A 242 13.56 -6.47 6.00
N GLY A 243 13.00 -5.51 5.28
CA GLY A 243 13.19 -4.07 5.50
C GLY A 243 12.57 -3.56 6.80
N GLY A 244 11.62 -4.30 7.39
CA GLY A 244 11.07 -4.02 8.72
C GLY A 244 12.09 -4.18 9.85
N HIS A 245 13.24 -4.83 9.60
CA HIS A 245 14.34 -4.96 10.57
C HIS A 245 15.39 -3.84 10.48
N TRP A 246 15.27 -2.93 9.52
CA TRP A 246 16.22 -1.82 9.37
C TRP A 246 16.01 -0.75 10.43
N ARG A 247 17.03 0.10 10.65
CA ARG A 247 16.92 1.24 11.58
C ARG A 247 16.33 2.48 10.93
N SER A 248 16.79 2.79 9.72
CA SER A 248 16.31 3.88 8.89
C SER A 248 16.84 3.69 7.47
N PRO A 249 15.99 3.77 6.44
CA PRO A 249 14.52 3.81 6.54
C PRO A 249 13.97 2.52 7.15
N LEU A 250 12.71 2.56 7.62
CA LEU A 250 11.94 1.35 7.93
C LEU A 250 11.13 1.00 6.69
N ASP A 251 11.25 -0.21 6.17
CA ASP A 251 10.59 -0.60 4.93
C ASP A 251 9.79 -1.89 5.12
N TYR A 252 8.56 -1.78 5.64
CA TYR A 252 7.81 -2.96 6.07
C TYR A 252 7.37 -3.85 4.90
N GLN A 253 7.19 -3.29 3.70
CA GLN A 253 6.79 -4.02 2.50
C GLN A 253 7.93 -4.88 1.95
N HIS A 254 9.17 -4.41 2.12
CA HIS A 254 10.31 -4.82 1.32
C HIS A 254 11.02 -6.07 1.85
N PHE A 255 11.24 -7.04 0.98
CA PHE A 255 12.17 -8.14 1.18
C PHE A 255 13.21 -8.13 0.06
N GLU A 256 14.48 -8.34 0.40
CA GLU A 256 15.55 -8.49 -0.59
C GLU A 256 16.42 -9.72 -0.37
N HIS A 257 16.86 -10.34 -1.47
CA HIS A 257 17.87 -11.38 -1.47
C HIS A 257 19.19 -10.84 -2.02
N ARG A 258 20.25 -10.94 -1.23
CA ARG A 258 21.59 -10.42 -1.56
C ARG A 258 22.45 -11.41 -2.31
#